data_AF-A0A0H4PB74-F1
#
_entry.id   AF-A0A0H4PB74-F1
#
_cell.length_a   1.000
_cell.length_b   1.000
_cell.length_c   1.000
_cell.angle_alpha   90.00
_cell.angle_beta   90.00
_cell.angle_gamma   90.00
#
_symmetry.space_group_name_H-M   'P 1'
#
loop_
_entity.id
_entity.type
_entity.pdbx_description
1 polymer ?
#
loop_
_entity_poly.entity_id
_entity_poly.type
_entity_poly.pdbx_seq_one_letter_code
_entity_poly.pdbx_strand_id
1 'polypeptide(L)'
;MNNPSDTPEFPMFTMSNRGILLLSGIYTAAWAAFFKWFGPQLFSWLSMQAYLEDSMPTGFYGSIGIIAGVSLLLSAFYPISWIYLLAAGVFGKLVSILTFLLLYMPNLEWNKRIAFHIIFNEALCLLLIGIMLWKAWQVRKYLQTLPE
;
A
#
# COMPACT_ATOMS: atom_id res chain seq x y z
N MET A 1 -16.10 -19.46 40.93
CA MET A 1 -15.43 -18.32 40.27
C MET A 1 -15.32 -18.68 38.81
N ASN A 2 -16.11 -18.04 37.94
CA ASN A 2 -16.02 -18.24 36.50
C ASN A 2 -14.88 -17.36 35.98
N ASN A 3 -13.88 -17.97 35.35
CA ASN A 3 -12.83 -17.23 34.65
C ASN A 3 -13.45 -16.47 33.47
N PRO A 4 -13.19 -15.16 33.30
CA PRO A 4 -13.77 -14.36 32.23
C PRO A 4 -13.10 -14.56 30.85
N SER A 5 -12.40 -15.68 30.59
CA SER A 5 -11.53 -15.82 29.41
C SER A 5 -12.01 -16.79 28.32
N ASP A 6 -13.16 -17.45 28.45
CA ASP A 6 -13.64 -18.40 27.44
C ASP A 6 -14.67 -17.79 26.47
N THR A 7 -14.43 -16.55 26.02
CA THR A 7 -15.05 -16.11 24.76
C THR A 7 -14.27 -16.74 23.61
N PRO A 8 -14.89 -17.54 22.72
CA PRO A 8 -14.17 -18.05 21.56
C PRO A 8 -13.57 -16.87 20.79
N GLU A 9 -12.24 -16.81 20.67
CA GLU A 9 -11.55 -15.78 19.89
C GLU A 9 -11.88 -16.00 18.40
N PHE A 10 -13.00 -15.46 17.95
CA PHE A 10 -13.30 -15.40 16.52
C PHE A 10 -12.48 -14.28 15.88
N PRO A 11 -11.92 -14.48 14.67
CA PRO A 11 -11.18 -13.45 14.00
C PRO A 11 -12.10 -12.25 13.70
N MET A 12 -11.64 -11.04 14.01
CA MET A 12 -12.39 -9.81 13.82
C MET A 12 -11.65 -8.80 12.95
N PHE A 13 -12.37 -8.22 11.98
CA PHE A 13 -11.90 -7.05 11.24
C PHE A 13 -12.52 -5.78 11.83
N THR A 14 -11.83 -5.20 12.82
CA THR A 14 -12.31 -4.03 13.57
C THR A 14 -12.36 -2.75 12.73
N MET A 15 -13.05 -1.71 13.23
CA MET A 15 -13.09 -0.39 12.59
C MET A 15 -11.70 0.24 12.47
N SER A 16 -10.82 0.05 13.46
CA SER A 16 -9.44 0.54 13.40
C SER A 16 -8.65 -0.10 12.24
N ASN A 17 -8.86 -1.39 11.96
CA ASN A 17 -8.25 -2.05 10.81
C ASN A 17 -8.70 -1.40 9.48
N ARG A 18 -9.99 -1.00 9.38
CA ARG A 18 -10.52 -0.28 8.21
C ARG A 18 -9.87 1.10 8.07
N GLY A 19 -9.71 1.81 9.19
CA GLY A 19 -9.03 3.11 9.23
C GLY A 19 -7.57 3.03 8.74
N ILE A 20 -6.83 2.00 9.15
CA ILE A 20 -5.46 1.75 8.65
C ILE A 20 -5.48 1.55 7.13
N LEU A 21 -6.38 0.70 6.63
CA LEU A 21 -6.49 0.41 5.20
C LEU A 21 -6.88 1.66 4.39
N LEU A 22 -7.80 2.47 4.91
CA LEU A 22 -8.22 3.74 4.32
C LEU A 22 -7.05 4.72 4.21
N LEU A 23 -6.31 4.92 5.31
CA LEU A 23 -5.15 5.81 5.35
C LEU A 23 -4.05 5.33 4.40
N SER A 24 -3.76 4.02 4.38
CA SER A 24 -2.80 3.43 3.44
C SER A 24 -3.21 3.63 1.98
N GLY A 25 -4.51 3.53 1.67
CA GLY A 25 -5.04 3.79 0.33
C GLY A 25 -4.89 5.24 -0.10
N ILE A 26 -5.30 6.19 0.75
CA ILE A 26 -5.15 7.63 0.50
C ILE A 26 -3.68 8.01 0.33
N TYR A 27 -2.83 7.55 1.25
CA TYR A 27 -1.40 7.83 1.24
C TYR A 27 -0.74 7.28 -0.03
N THR A 28 -1.07 6.06 -0.43
CA THR A 28 -0.58 5.45 -1.67
C THR A 28 -1.01 6.24 -2.89
N ALA A 29 -2.29 6.63 -2.99
CA ALA A 29 -2.79 7.40 -4.12
C ALA A 29 -2.14 8.79 -4.20
N ALA A 30 -1.94 9.46 -3.06
CA ALA A 30 -1.30 10.77 -2.99
C ALA A 30 0.16 10.72 -3.45
N TRP A 31 0.95 9.75 -2.98
CA TRP A 31 2.33 9.58 -3.44
C TRP A 31 2.41 9.24 -4.92
N ALA A 32 1.54 8.37 -5.40
CA ALA A 32 1.49 8.01 -6.80
C ALA A 32 1.10 9.20 -7.70
N ALA A 33 0.18 10.05 -7.23
CA ALA A 33 -0.15 11.31 -7.86
C ALA A 33 1.04 12.27 -7.93
N PHE A 34 1.86 12.35 -6.87
CA PHE A 34 3.12 13.12 -6.90
C PHE A 34 4.06 12.63 -7.98
N PHE A 35 4.27 11.32 -8.10
CA PHE A 35 5.09 10.76 -9.19
C PHE A 35 4.49 11.03 -10.57
N LYS A 36 3.17 10.92 -10.73
CA LYS A 36 2.51 11.09 -12.03
C LYS A 36 2.57 12.52 -12.55
N TRP A 37 2.36 13.51 -11.68
CA TRP A 37 2.19 14.91 -12.09
C TRP A 37 3.40 15.79 -11.78
N PHE A 38 4.21 15.44 -10.79
CA PHE A 38 5.39 16.19 -10.38
C PHE A 38 6.65 15.34 -10.49
N GLY A 39 6.64 14.34 -11.37
CA GLY A 39 7.71 13.35 -11.53
C GLY A 39 9.11 13.97 -11.62
N PRO A 40 9.41 14.86 -12.59
CA PRO A 40 10.74 15.45 -12.72
C PRO A 40 11.22 16.19 -11.46
N GLN A 41 10.33 16.99 -10.86
CA GLN A 41 10.63 17.74 -9.64
C GLN A 41 10.83 16.79 -8.45
N LEU A 42 10.04 15.73 -8.36
CA LEU A 42 10.15 14.73 -7.32
C LEU A 42 11.43 13.92 -7.44
N PHE A 43 11.85 13.58 -8.66
CA PHE A 43 13.11 12.89 -8.92
C PHE A 43 14.31 13.77 -8.61
N SER A 44 14.29 15.04 -9.01
CA SER A 44 15.31 16.02 -8.59
C SER A 44 15.38 16.14 -7.06
N TRP A 45 14.22 16.18 -6.39
CA TRP A 45 14.17 16.16 -4.94
C TRP A 45 14.72 14.85 -4.35
N LEU A 46 14.38 13.69 -4.92
CA LEU A 46 14.86 12.38 -4.46
C LEU A 46 16.36 12.20 -4.69
N SER A 47 16.91 12.70 -5.79
CA SER A 47 18.34 12.56 -6.14
C SER A 47 19.23 13.60 -5.47
N MET A 48 18.66 14.63 -4.83
CA MET A 48 19.38 15.81 -4.32
C MET A 48 20.14 16.58 -5.40
N GLN A 49 19.82 16.37 -6.68
CA GLN A 49 20.45 17.04 -7.82
C GLN A 49 19.51 18.10 -8.38
N ALA A 50 20.06 19.28 -8.69
CA ALA A 50 19.29 20.41 -9.20
C ALA A 50 18.79 20.21 -10.65
N TYR A 51 19.45 19.35 -11.43
CA TYR A 51 19.15 19.13 -12.85
C TYR A 51 19.34 17.66 -13.23
N LEU A 52 18.29 16.86 -13.08
CA LEU A 52 18.19 15.61 -13.84
C LEU A 52 17.67 15.99 -15.23
N GLU A 53 18.58 16.09 -16.20
CA GLU A 53 18.24 16.40 -17.61
C GLU A 53 17.42 15.30 -18.28
N ASP A 54 17.43 14.09 -17.73
CA ASP A 54 16.72 12.96 -18.30
C ASP A 54 15.29 12.89 -17.75
N SER A 55 14.31 13.13 -18.61
CA SER A 55 12.89 13.02 -18.28
C SER A 55 12.53 11.54 -18.07
N MET A 56 12.89 10.98 -16.91
CA MET A 56 12.54 9.61 -16.57
C MET A 56 11.00 9.46 -16.63
N PRO A 57 10.48 8.45 -17.35
CA PRO A 57 9.04 8.25 -17.46
C PRO A 57 8.46 7.78 -16.11
N THR A 58 7.94 8.74 -15.35
CA THR A 58 7.32 8.54 -14.03
C THR A 58 5.82 8.20 -14.11
N GLY A 59 5.21 8.43 -15.27
CA GLY A 59 3.77 8.26 -15.46
C GLY A 59 3.27 6.83 -15.25
N PHE A 60 4.10 5.81 -15.55
CA PHE A 60 3.77 4.42 -15.33
C PHE A 60 3.68 4.09 -13.84
N TYR A 61 4.74 4.39 -13.07
CA TYR A 61 4.77 4.21 -11.62
C TYR A 61 3.61 4.96 -10.94
N GLY A 62 3.39 6.22 -11.32
CA GLY A 62 2.32 7.03 -10.76
C GLY A 62 0.92 6.51 -11.11
N SER A 63 0.70 5.98 -12.32
CA SER A 63 -0.61 5.41 -12.69
C SER A 63 -0.91 4.11 -11.95
N ILE A 64 0.09 3.22 -11.82
CA ILE A 64 -0.06 1.98 -11.04
C ILE A 64 -0.36 2.28 -9.59
N GLY A 65 0.40 3.20 -8.98
CA GLY A 65 0.20 3.56 -7.59
C GLY A 65 -1.18 4.20 -7.35
N ILE A 66 -1.71 4.99 -8.28
CA ILE A 66 -3.08 5.54 -8.17
C ILE A 66 -4.11 4.41 -8.21
N ILE A 67 -4.01 3.50 -9.17
CA ILE A 67 -4.93 2.35 -9.28
C ILE A 67 -4.87 1.51 -7.99
N ALA A 68 -3.66 1.25 -7.49
CA ALA A 68 -3.45 0.52 -6.24
C ALA A 68 -4.07 1.24 -5.04
N GLY A 69 -3.81 2.55 -4.90
CA GLY A 69 -4.31 3.38 -3.82
C GLY A 69 -5.83 3.49 -3.82
N VAL A 70 -6.45 3.68 -4.99
CA VAL A 70 -7.91 3.68 -5.14
C VAL A 70 -8.50 2.30 -4.82
N SER A 71 -7.88 1.22 -5.26
CA SER A 71 -8.33 -0.15 -4.93
C SER A 71 -8.31 -0.40 -3.42
N LEU A 72 -7.23 0.01 -2.74
CA LEU A 72 -7.11 -0.07 -1.28
C LEU A 72 -8.17 0.79 -0.59
N LEU A 73 -8.34 2.03 -1.03
CA LEU A 73 -9.31 2.98 -0.49
C LEU A 73 -10.74 2.44 -0.59
N LEU A 74 -11.13 1.93 -1.75
CA LEU A 74 -12.45 1.32 -1.94
C LEU A 74 -12.58 0.06 -1.08
N SER A 75 -11.56 -0.79 -1.05
CA SER A 75 -11.59 -2.02 -0.23
C SER A 75 -11.76 -1.75 1.27
N ALA A 76 -11.40 -0.56 1.77
CA ALA A 76 -11.53 -0.19 3.18
C ALA A 76 -12.99 -0.15 3.66
N PHE A 77 -13.96 0.10 2.78
CA PHE A 77 -15.39 0.14 3.13
C PHE A 77 -15.93 -1.26 3.46
N TYR A 78 -15.59 -2.26 2.64
CA TYR A 78 -16.04 -3.64 2.77
C TYR A 78 -14.90 -4.64 2.57
N PRO A 79 -13.89 -4.68 3.47
CA PRO A 79 -12.63 -5.39 3.23
C PRO A 79 -12.76 -6.91 3.07
N ILE A 80 -13.80 -7.50 3.67
CA ILE A 80 -14.06 -8.94 3.60
C ILE A 80 -14.73 -9.30 2.27
N SER A 81 -15.80 -8.57 1.91
CA SER A 81 -16.54 -8.77 0.65
C SER A 81 -15.71 -8.38 -0.57
N TRP A 82 -14.85 -7.37 -0.45
CA TRP A 82 -14.01 -6.83 -1.51
C TRP A 82 -12.53 -7.21 -1.36
N ILE A 83 -12.27 -8.40 -0.80
CA ILE A 83 -10.91 -8.90 -0.57
C ILE A 83 -10.05 -8.96 -1.85
N TYR A 84 -10.66 -9.13 -3.02
CA TYR A 84 -9.94 -9.09 -4.30
C TYR A 84 -9.49 -7.68 -4.68
N LEU A 85 -10.23 -6.62 -4.33
CA LEU A 85 -9.78 -5.23 -4.50
C LEU A 85 -8.62 -4.93 -3.54
N LEU A 86 -8.69 -5.43 -2.31
CA LEU A 86 -7.58 -5.34 -1.36
C LEU A 86 -6.33 -6.05 -1.91
N ALA A 87 -6.48 -7.27 -2.42
CA ALA A 87 -5.39 -8.03 -3.04
C ALA A 87 -4.81 -7.32 -4.27
N ALA A 88 -5.65 -6.72 -5.12
CA ALA A 88 -5.21 -5.92 -6.26
C ALA A 88 -4.40 -4.69 -5.81
N GLY A 89 -4.81 -4.03 -4.73
CA GLY A 89 -4.07 -2.93 -4.11
C GLY A 89 -2.69 -3.36 -3.58
N VAL A 90 -2.62 -4.50 -2.89
CA VAL A 90 -1.36 -5.09 -2.41
C VAL A 90 -0.44 -5.44 -3.59
N PHE A 91 -0.99 -6.08 -4.62
CA PHE A 91 -0.24 -6.40 -5.84
C PHE A 91 0.27 -5.13 -6.52
N GLY A 92 -0.55 -4.09 -6.65
CA GLY A 92 -0.13 -2.81 -7.20
C GLY A 92 1.04 -2.18 -6.42
N LYS A 93 1.06 -2.30 -5.10
CA LYS A 93 2.20 -1.86 -4.27
C LYS A 93 3.46 -2.70 -4.49
N LEU A 94 3.33 -4.01 -4.66
CA LEU A 94 4.46 -4.87 -5.06
C LEU A 94 5.02 -4.45 -6.42
N VAL A 95 4.16 -4.14 -7.38
CA VAL A 95 4.60 -3.65 -8.69
C VAL A 95 5.26 -2.27 -8.57
N SER A 96 4.72 -1.36 -7.75
CA SER A 96 5.33 -0.04 -7.50
C SER A 96 6.74 -0.16 -6.91
N ILE A 97 6.94 -0.94 -5.84
CA ILE A 97 8.29 -1.09 -5.24
C ILE A 97 9.26 -1.74 -6.23
N LEU A 98 8.84 -2.76 -6.99
CA LEU A 98 9.68 -3.39 -8.02
C LEU A 98 10.03 -2.40 -9.13
N THR A 99 9.06 -1.61 -9.59
CA THR A 99 9.27 -0.57 -10.61
C THR A 99 10.29 0.44 -10.11
N PHE A 100 10.18 0.89 -8.85
CA PHE A 100 11.12 1.83 -8.27
C PHE A 100 12.54 1.25 -8.17
N LEU A 101 12.67 0.03 -7.66
CA LEU A 101 13.96 -0.64 -7.49
C LEU A 101 14.63 -0.98 -8.82
N LEU A 102 13.88 -1.34 -9.86
CA LEU A 102 14.45 -1.79 -11.13
C LEU A 102 14.69 -0.64 -12.12
N LEU A 103 13.78 0.33 -12.20
CA LEU A 103 13.82 1.37 -13.23
C LEU A 103 14.43 2.68 -12.73
N TYR A 104 14.30 2.99 -11.44
CA TYR A 104 14.68 4.29 -10.89
C TYR A 104 15.94 4.21 -10.05
N MET A 105 16.04 3.22 -9.15
CA MET A 105 17.18 3.06 -8.25
C MET A 105 18.55 3.00 -8.95
N PRO A 106 18.74 2.34 -10.12
CA PRO A 106 20.04 2.31 -10.79
C PRO A 106 20.54 3.68 -11.25
N ASN A 107 19.61 4.63 -11.46
CA ASN A 107 19.90 5.98 -11.92
C ASN A 107 19.95 7.01 -10.77
N LEU A 108 19.82 6.55 -9.52
CA LEU A 108 19.75 7.40 -8.34
C LEU A 108 20.88 7.05 -7.35
N GLU A 109 21.63 8.06 -6.92
CA GLU A 109 22.60 7.89 -5.84
C GLU A 109 21.89 7.69 -4.50
N TRP A 110 22.32 6.68 -3.74
CA TRP A 110 21.72 6.37 -2.44
C TRP A 110 21.79 7.55 -1.47
N ASN A 111 20.64 7.94 -0.93
CA ASN A 111 20.54 9.00 0.06
C ASN A 111 19.34 8.79 1.01
N LYS A 112 19.24 9.64 2.04
CA LYS A 112 18.20 9.54 3.08
C LYS A 112 16.77 9.68 2.54
N ARG A 113 16.55 10.40 1.43
CA ARG A 113 15.22 10.61 0.82
C ARG A 113 14.76 9.36 0.09
N ILE A 114 15.68 8.69 -0.61
CA ILE A 114 15.43 7.38 -1.21
C ILE A 114 15.16 6.34 -0.14
N ALA A 115 15.96 6.32 0.92
CA ALA A 115 15.73 5.43 2.06
C ALA A 115 14.34 5.67 2.68
N PHE A 116 13.94 6.94 2.85
CA PHE A 116 12.60 7.28 3.32
C PHE A 116 11.50 6.76 2.38
N HIS A 117 11.66 6.95 1.07
CA HIS A 117 10.70 6.46 0.09
C HIS A 117 10.57 4.92 0.13
N ILE A 118 11.68 4.19 0.11
CA ILE A 118 11.65 2.72 0.11
C ILE A 118 11.10 2.19 1.44
N ILE A 119 11.50 2.76 2.58
CA ILE A 119 11.11 2.23 3.89
C ILE A 119 9.69 2.65 4.25
N PHE A 120 9.39 3.95 4.26
CA PHE A 120 8.10 4.44 4.75
C PHE A 120 7.02 4.37 3.68
N ASN A 121 7.34 4.79 2.45
CA ASN A 121 6.33 4.81 1.40
C ASN A 121 6.06 3.43 0.81
N GLU A 122 7.08 2.61 0.61
CA GLU A 122 6.91 1.27 0.06
C GLU A 122 6.77 0.19 1.13
N ALA A 123 7.85 -0.12 1.88
CA ALA A 123 7.91 -1.31 2.73
C ALA A 123 6.91 -1.29 3.90
N LEU A 124 6.86 -0.19 4.67
CA LEU A 124 5.95 -0.06 5.81
C LEU A 124 4.49 -0.08 5.34
N CYS A 125 4.18 0.68 4.28
CA CYS A 125 2.82 0.70 3.73
C CYS A 125 2.41 -0.69 3.25
N LEU A 126 3.28 -1.39 2.51
CA LEU A 126 3.07 -2.75 2.03
C LEU A 126 2.87 -3.75 3.18
N LEU A 127 3.67 -3.63 4.25
CA LEU A 127 3.54 -4.46 5.44
C LEU A 127 2.18 -4.25 6.11
N LEU A 128 1.77 -3.00 6.31
CA LEU A 128 0.47 -2.67 6.93
C LEU A 128 -0.69 -3.26 6.11
N ILE A 129 -0.72 -3.04 4.80
CA ILE A 129 -1.79 -3.57 3.94
C ILE A 129 -1.74 -5.10 3.81
N GLY A 130 -0.54 -5.70 3.86
CA GLY A 130 -0.37 -7.15 3.87
C GLY A 130 -0.97 -7.80 5.12
N ILE A 131 -0.75 -7.19 6.30
CA ILE A 131 -1.38 -7.62 7.55
C ILE A 131 -2.91 -7.46 7.45
N MET A 132 -3.41 -6.37 6.86
CA MET A 132 -4.85 -6.18 6.66
C MET A 132 -5.46 -7.25 5.73
N LEU A 133 -4.78 -7.57 4.62
CA LEU A 133 -5.22 -8.64 3.72
C LEU A 133 -5.27 -9.98 4.44
N TRP A 134 -4.24 -10.30 5.24
CA TRP A 134 -4.21 -11.54 6.00
C TRP A 134 -5.37 -11.61 7.02
N LYS A 135 -5.61 -10.54 7.77
CA LYS A 135 -6.76 -10.47 8.71
C LYS A 135 -8.09 -10.61 7.97
N ALA A 136 -8.28 -9.92 6.85
CA ALA A 136 -9.51 -10.03 6.05
C ALA A 136 -9.73 -11.47 5.56
N TRP A 137 -8.65 -12.15 5.16
CA TRP A 137 -8.70 -13.55 4.73
C TRP A 137 -9.05 -14.50 5.87
N GLN A 138 -8.48 -14.33 7.06
CA GLN A 138 -8.84 -15.11 8.26
C GLN A 138 -10.33 -14.99 8.58
N VAL A 139 -10.86 -13.77 8.54
CA VAL A 139 -12.29 -13.52 8.78
C VAL A 139 -13.15 -14.18 7.70
N ARG A 140 -12.80 -14.01 6.42
CA ARG A 140 -13.53 -14.65 5.31
C ARG A 140 -13.57 -16.17 5.45
N LYS A 141 -12.43 -16.78 5.79
CA LYS A 141 -12.33 -18.23 5.99
C LYS A 141 -13.19 -18.69 7.17
N TYR A 142 -13.20 -17.94 8.27
CA TYR A 142 -14.06 -18.24 9.42
C TYR A 142 -15.54 -18.18 9.07
N LEU A 143 -15.99 -17.13 8.37
CA LEU A 143 -17.39 -16.98 7.96
C LEU A 143 -17.89 -18.14 7.07
N GLN A 144 -17.00 -18.73 6.25
CA GLN A 144 -17.34 -19.90 5.43
C GLN A 144 -17.52 -21.19 6.23
N THR A 145 -17.11 -21.23 7.50
CA THR A 145 -17.30 -22.41 8.38
C THR A 145 -18.60 -22.36 9.17
N LEU A 146 -19.31 -21.23 9.15
CA LEU A 146 -20.57 -21.07 9.85
C LEU A 146 -21.72 -21.66 9.02
N PRO A 147 -22.72 -22.30 9.65
CA PRO A 147 -23.94 -22.72 8.96
C PRO A 147 -24.72 -21.50 8.45
N GLU A 148 -25.41 -21.66 7.32
CA GLU A 148 -26.29 -20.64 6.72
C GLU A 148 -27.49 -20.29 7.61
#